data_AF-A0A3M2FQK5-F1
#
_entry.id   AF-A0A3M2FQK5-F1
#
_cell.length_a   1.000
_cell.length_b   1.000
_cell.length_c   1.000
_cell.angle_alpha   90.00
_cell.angle_beta   90.00
_cell.angle_gamma   90.00
#
_symmetry.space_group_name_H-M   'P 1'
#
loop_
_entity.id
_entity.type
_entity.pdbx_description
1 polymer ?
#
loop_
_entity_poly.entity_id
_entity_poly.type
_entity_poly.pdbx_seq_one_letter_code
_entity_poly.pdbx_strand_id
1 'polypeptide(L)' 'MTILDAILNDTRALVAHRKATIPARQLMDRPFFHSPTLPLAPALRHNPIAVIAEIKR' A
#
# COMPACT_ATOMS: atom_id res chain seq x y z
N MET A 1 9.46 10.65 -22.15
CA MET A 1 8.52 10.53 -21.03
C MET A 1 7.63 9.33 -21.29
N THR A 2 7.69 8.32 -20.42
CA THR A 2 6.93 7.07 -20.51
C THR A 2 5.63 7.15 -19.70
N ILE A 3 4.73 6.18 -19.89
CA ILE A 3 3.54 6.02 -19.05
C ILE A 3 3.96 5.82 -17.57
N LEU A 4 5.04 5.07 -17.33
CA LEU A 4 5.57 4.89 -15.99
C LEU A 4 6.06 6.23 -15.39
N ASP A 5 6.73 7.08 -16.18
CA ASP A 5 7.17 8.40 -15.70
C ASP A 5 5.98 9.28 -15.31
N ALA A 6 4.90 9.25 -16.08
CA ALA A 6 3.67 9.97 -15.76
C ALA A 6 3.07 9.47 -14.43
N ILE A 7 2.93 8.15 -14.26
CA ILE A 7 2.44 7.54 -13.01
C ILE A 7 3.30 7.94 -11.82
N LEU A 8 4.63 7.93 -11.97
CA LEU A 8 5.55 8.31 -10.91
C LEU A 8 5.40 9.79 -10.53
N ASN A 9 5.27 10.68 -11.52
CA ASN A 9 5.10 12.11 -11.27
C ASN A 9 3.79 12.40 -10.53
N ASP A 10 2.68 11.81 -10.98
CA ASP A 10 1.37 11.96 -10.35
C ASP A 10 1.37 11.39 -8.92
N THR A 11 1.97 10.20 -8.74
CA THR A 11 2.06 9.56 -7.43
C THR A 11 2.90 10.39 -6.45
N ARG A 12 4.00 11.00 -6.90
CA ARG A 12 4.82 11.89 -6.06
C ARG A 12 4.02 13.10 -5.60
N ALA A 13 3.29 13.76 -6.50
CA ALA A 13 2.44 14.90 -6.16
C ALA A 13 1.35 14.50 -5.15
N LEU A 14 0.69 13.36 -5.37
CA LEU A 14 -0.32 12.82 -4.47
C LEU A 14 0.22 12.53 -3.07
N VAL A 15 1.39 11.88 -2.97
CA VAL A 15 2.02 11.57 -1.69
C VAL A 15 2.43 12.85 -0.95
N ALA A 16 2.97 13.85 -1.66
CA ALA A 16 3.32 15.14 -1.06
C ALA A 16 2.08 15.83 -0.45
N HIS A 17 0.98 15.88 -1.19
CA HIS A 17 -0.29 16.43 -0.71
C HIS A 17 -0.82 15.68 0.53
N ARG A 18 -0.79 14.32 0.51
CA ARG A 18 -1.24 13.50 1.65
C ARG A 18 -0.39 13.71 2.90
N LYS A 19 0.93 13.84 2.76
CA LYS A 19 1.83 14.13 3.89
C LYS A 19 1.59 15.52 4.48
N ALA A 20 1.27 16.50 3.64
CA ALA A 20 0.96 17.86 4.10
C ALA A 20 -0.41 17.93 4.82
N THR A 21 -1.36 17.07 4.46
CA THR A 21 -2.73 17.09 5.00
C THR A 21 -2.94 16.14 6.17
N ILE A 22 -2.21 15.02 6.22
CA ILE A 22 -2.36 13.99 7.26
C ILE A 22 -0.98 13.73 7.88
N PRO A 23 -0.70 14.30 9.07
CA PRO A 23 0.52 14.02 9.80
C PRO A 23 0.68 12.53 10.11
N ALA A 24 1.91 12.01 10.03
CA ALA A 24 2.19 10.60 10.29
C ALA A 24 1.71 10.15 11.68
N ARG A 25 1.76 11.03 12.69
CA ARG A 25 1.23 10.76 14.04
C ARG A 25 -0.25 10.39 14.03
N GLN A 26 -1.07 11.09 13.23
CA GLN A 26 -2.50 10.77 13.13
C GLN A 26 -2.76 9.43 12.43
N LEU A 27 -1.82 8.95 11.60
CA LEU A 27 -1.90 7.60 11.05
C LEU A 27 -1.60 6.55 12.12
N MET A 28 -0.63 6.82 13.00
CA MET A 28 -0.25 5.93 14.10
C MET A 28 -1.38 5.71 15.10
N ASP A 29 -2.17 6.76 15.35
CA ASP A 29 -3.30 6.70 16.28
C ASP A 29 -4.50 5.88 15.73
N ARG A 30 -4.45 5.40 14.47
CA ARG A 30 -5.54 4.62 13.88
C ARG A 30 -5.58 3.20 14.44
N PRO A 31 -6.77 2.61 14.66
CA PRO A 31 -6.91 1.29 15.29
C PRO A 31 -6.09 0.16 14.65
N PHE A 32 -5.92 0.19 13.34
CA PHE A 32 -5.22 -0.86 12.60
C PHE A 32 -3.73 -0.62 12.39
N PHE A 33 -3.21 0.56 12.75
CA PHE A 33 -1.82 0.89 12.47
C PHE A 33 -0.85 -0.02 13.22
N HIS A 34 -1.20 -0.38 14.45
CA HIS A 34 -0.41 -1.28 15.30
C HIS A 34 -0.97 -2.71 15.36
N SER A 35 -2.00 -3.01 14.57
CA SER A 35 -2.57 -4.36 14.56
C SER A 35 -1.58 -5.36 13.95
N PRO A 36 -1.47 -6.57 14.51
CA PRO A 36 -0.61 -7.61 13.95
C PRO A 36 -1.05 -7.95 12.53
N THR A 37 -0.09 -8.07 11.62
CA THR A 37 -0.34 -8.45 10.22
C THR A 37 -0.30 -9.96 10.04
N LEU A 38 -1.10 -10.48 9.11
CA LEU A 38 -0.97 -11.88 8.67
C LEU A 38 0.33 -12.09 7.90
N PRO A 39 1.04 -13.21 8.08
CA PRO A 39 2.33 -13.44 7.45
C PRO A 39 2.15 -13.86 5.98
N LEU A 40 2.72 -13.07 5.06
CA LEU A 40 2.62 -13.30 3.61
C LEU A 40 3.38 -14.54 3.14
N ALA A 41 4.59 -14.78 3.64
CA ALA A 41 5.43 -15.89 3.19
C ALA A 41 4.78 -17.27 3.41
N PRO A 42 4.16 -17.56 4.57
CA PRO A 42 3.30 -18.72 4.74
C PRO A 42 2.15 -18.76 3.72
N ALA A 43 1.40 -17.68 3.54
CA ALA A 43 0.25 -17.66 2.64
C ALA A 43 0.59 -18.06 1.19
N LEU A 44 1.80 -17.72 0.73
CA LEU A 44 2.27 -18.05 -0.62
C LEU A 44 2.86 -19.46 -0.76
N ARG A 45 3.38 -20.05 0.32
CA ARG A 45 4.17 -21.30 0.25
C ARG A 45 3.42 -22.58 0.60
N HIS A 46 2.26 -22.50 1.26
CA HIS A 46 1.54 -23.69 1.74
C HIS A 46 0.67 -24.36 0.67
N ASN A 47 0.42 -23.69 -0.46
CA ASN A 47 -0.43 -24.19 -1.52
C ASN A 47 0.41 -24.56 -2.76
N PRO A 48 0.08 -25.66 -3.46
CA PRO A 48 0.72 -26.01 -4.74
C PRO A 48 0.59 -24.88 -5.78
N ILE A 49 -0.50 -24.11 -5.72
CA ILE A 49 -0.74 -22.89 -6.49
C ILE A 49 -1.28 -21.83 -5.53
N ALA A 50 -0.60 -20.71 -5.41
CA ALA A 50 -1.06 -19.54 -4.66
C ALA A 50 -1.75 -18.54 -5.61
N VAL A 51 -2.92 -18.04 -5.21
CA VAL A 51 -3.69 -17.06 -5.98
C VAL A 51 -3.80 -15.75 -5.22
N ILE A 52 -3.49 -14.65 -5.88
CA ILE A 52 -3.74 -13.29 -5.38
C ILE A 52 -4.92 -12.72 -6.18
N ALA A 53 -6.07 -12.59 -5.54
CA ALA A 53 -7.24 -11.97 -6.16
C ALA A 53 -7.08 -10.44 -6.13
N GLU A 54 -7.01 -9.80 -7.31
CA GLU A 54 -6.91 -8.35 -7.44
C GLU A 54 -8.30 -7.71 -7.56
N ILE A 55 -8.57 -6.70 -6.73
CA ILE A 55 -9.76 -5.84 -6.84
C ILE A 55 -9.31 -4.51 -7.44
N LYS A 56 -9.72 -4.23 -8.68
CA LYS A 56 -9.37 -3.02 -9.43
C LYS A 56 -10.62 -2.36 -9.99
N ARG A 57 -10.60 -1.01 -10.08
CA ARG A 57 -11.66 -0.22 -10.72
C ARG A 57 -11.51 -0.19 -12.24
#